data_AF-A0AAD9U4W1-F1
#
_entry.id   AF-A0AAD9U4W1-F1
#
_cell.length_a   1.000
_cell.length_b   1.000
_cell.length_c   1.000
_cell.angle_alpha   90.00
_cell.angle_beta   90.00
_cell.angle_gamma   90.00
#
_symmetry.space_group_name_H-M   'P 1'
#
loop_
_entity.id
_entity.type
_entity.pdbx_description
1 polymer ?
#
loop_
_entity_poly.entity_id
_entity_poly.type
_entity_poly.pdbx_seq_one_letter_code
_entity_poly.pdbx_strand_id
1 'polypeptide(L)' 'MEVLLMPLFWNNVVFALKIVSPLVGVLQLVDGERKPAMGYIYEVMDKAKESIARSFGGNESKYEDIFKLINAR' A
#
# COMPACT_ATOMS: atom_id res chain seq x y z
N MET A 1 2.64 -26.59 11.61
CA MET A 1 3.44 -26.46 10.36
C MET A 1 2.58 -26.55 9.09
N GLU A 2 1.27 -26.80 9.21
CA GLU A 2 0.37 -26.99 8.06
C GLU A 2 -0.17 -25.67 7.48
N VAL A 3 -0.33 -24.62 8.30
CA VAL A 3 -0.81 -23.30 7.86
C VAL A 3 0.12 -22.65 6.82
N LEU A 4 1.43 -22.88 6.92
CA LEU A 4 2.42 -22.39 5.96
C LEU A 4 2.34 -23.10 4.59
N LEU A 5 1.65 -24.25 4.51
CA LEU A 5 1.46 -24.97 3.24
C LEU A 5 0.13 -24.60 2.58
N MET A 6 -0.74 -23.84 3.25
CA MET A 6 -2.03 -23.45 2.70
C MET A 6 -1.86 -22.36 1.62
N PRO A 7 -2.34 -22.58 0.38
CA PRO A 7 -2.26 -21.57 -0.68
C PRO A 7 -2.95 -20.25 -0.31
N LEU A 8 -4.04 -20.32 0.46
CA LEU A 8 -4.77 -19.14 0.93
C LEU A 8 -3.89 -18.23 1.81
N PHE A 9 -3.04 -18.82 2.66
CA PHE A 9 -2.11 -18.06 3.49
C PHE A 9 -1.15 -17.23 2.62
N TRP A 10 -0.49 -17.85 1.65
CA TRP A 10 0.43 -17.16 0.76
C TRP A 10 -0.26 -16.12 -0.13
N ASN A 11 -1.48 -16.39 -0.58
CA ASN A 11 -2.27 -15.40 -1.32
C ASN A 11 -2.54 -14.15 -0.48
N ASN A 12 -2.85 -14.32 0.80
CA ASN A 12 -3.05 -13.19 1.72
C ASN A 12 -1.73 -12.46 2.02
N VAL A 13 -0.61 -13.17 2.14
CA VAL A 13 0.72 -12.56 2.29
C VAL A 13 1.07 -11.72 1.07
N VAL A 14 0.88 -12.25 -0.14
CA VAL A 14 1.12 -11.52 -1.39
C VAL A 14 0.20 -10.32 -1.50
N PHE A 15 -1.08 -10.46 -1.11
CA PHE A 15 -2.02 -9.34 -1.04
C PHE A 15 -1.50 -8.23 -0.10
N ALA A 16 -1.11 -8.58 1.13
CA ALA A 16 -0.58 -7.63 2.09
C ALA A 16 0.70 -6.95 1.57
N LEU A 17 1.61 -7.70 0.94
CA LEU A 17 2.84 -7.14 0.37
C LEU A 17 2.55 -6.13 -0.75
N LYS A 18 1.57 -6.40 -1.62
CA LYS A 18 1.17 -5.47 -2.68
C LYS A 18 0.64 -4.13 -2.15
N ILE A 19 0.02 -4.15 -0.96
CA ILE A 19 -0.49 -2.94 -0.28
C ILE A 19 0.62 -2.24 0.50
N VAL A 20 1.34 -2.98 1.34
CA VAL A 20 2.28 -2.42 2.33
C VAL A 20 3.57 -1.95 1.70
N SER A 21 4.08 -2.62 0.66
CA SER A 21 5.38 -2.26 0.06
C SER A 21 5.40 -0.83 -0.50
N PRO A 22 4.39 -0.36 -1.26
CA PRO A 22 4.32 1.05 -1.66
C PRO A 22 4.23 2.01 -0.47
N LEU A 23 3.48 1.67 0.58
CA LEU A 23 3.30 2.53 1.76
C LEU A 23 4.58 2.67 2.60
N VAL A 24 5.36 1.59 2.75
CA VAL A 24 6.69 1.65 3.38
C VAL A 24 7.62 2.57 2.58
N GLY A 25 7.51 2.55 1.25
CA GLY A 25 8.22 3.50 0.38
C GLY A 25 7.83 4.97 0.65
N VAL A 26 6.55 5.25 0.89
CA VAL A 26 6.10 6.60 1.30
C VAL A 26 6.80 7.01 2.60
N LEU A 27 6.80 6.15 3.62
CA LEU A 27 7.43 6.44 4.91
C LEU A 27 8.92 6.71 4.75
N GLN A 28 9.65 5.89 3.99
CA GLN A 28 11.08 6.09 3.75
C GLN A 28 11.39 7.42 3.05
N LEU A 29 10.57 7.83 2.09
CA LEU A 29 10.74 9.10 1.38
C LEU A 29 10.42 10.30 2.30
N VAL A 30 9.35 10.21 3.07
CA VAL A 30 8.92 11.26 4.01
C VAL A 30 9.90 11.40 5.17
N ASP A 31 10.39 10.29 5.74
CA ASP A 31 11.37 10.29 6.85
C ASP A 31 12.75 10.79 6.40
N GLY A 32 13.10 10.60 5.12
CA GLY A 32 14.33 11.14 4.53
C GLY A 32 14.33 12.67 4.45
N GLU A 33 13.15 13.30 4.37
CA GLU A 33 13.01 14.75 4.41
C GLU A 33 12.82 15.24 5.85
N ARG A 34 13.73 16.10 6.34
CA ARG A 34 13.65 16.61 7.73
C ARG A 34 12.32 17.32 8.06
N LYS A 35 11.68 17.94 7.06
CA LYS A 35 10.34 18.58 7.12
C LYS A 35 9.76 18.62 5.71
N PRO A 36 9.07 17.56 5.26
CA PRO A 36 8.49 17.56 3.93
C PRO A 36 7.37 18.59 3.83
N ALA A 37 7.29 19.28 2.69
CA ALA A 37 6.15 20.12 2.39
C ALA A 37 4.88 19.25 2.32
N MET A 38 3.74 19.73 2.82
CA MET A 38 2.50 18.95 2.82
C MET A 38 2.11 18.45 1.40
N GLY A 39 2.37 19.27 0.37
CA GLY A 39 2.14 18.88 -1.03
C GLY A 39 3.00 17.69 -1.49
N TYR A 40 4.23 17.58 -1.00
CA TYR A 40 5.11 16.44 -1.29
C TYR A 40 4.56 15.14 -0.70
N ILE A 41 4.04 15.17 0.55
CA ILE A 41 3.44 13.99 1.19
C ILE A 41 2.25 13.49 0.37
N TYR A 42 1.37 14.39 -0.09
CA TYR A 42 0.24 14.01 -0.95
C TYR A 42 0.68 13.42 -2.29
N GLU A 43 1.68 14.02 -2.95
CA GLU A 43 2.21 13.50 -4.21
C GLU A 43 2.78 12.09 -4.06
N VAL A 44 3.57 11.86 -3.01
CA VAL A 44 4.17 10.54 -2.74
C VAL A 44 3.11 9.51 -2.36
N MET A 45 2.09 9.92 -1.59
CA MET A 45 0.94 9.07 -1.25
C MET A 45 0.11 8.69 -2.49
N ASP A 46 -0.16 9.63 -3.39
CA ASP A 46 -0.92 9.36 -4.61
C ASP A 46 -0.17 8.39 -5.52
N LYS A 47 1.15 8.54 -5.68
CA LYS A 47 1.99 7.56 -6.38
C LYS A 47 1.91 6.16 -5.76
N ALA A 48 1.83 6.07 -4.43
CA ALA A 48 1.67 4.79 -3.74
C ALA A 48 0.30 4.17 -4.02
N LYS A 49 -0.79 4.96 -3.99
CA LYS A 49 -2.13 4.52 -4.35
C LYS A 49 -2.19 4.02 -5.81
N GLU A 50 -1.59 4.73 -6.75
CA GLU A 50 -1.49 4.29 -8.15
C GLU A 50 -0.74 2.96 -8.29
N SER A 51 0.36 2.79 -7.56
CA SER A 51 1.14 1.55 -7.54
C SER A 51 0.32 0.36 -7.03
N ILE A 52 -0.47 0.58 -5.98
CA ILE A 52 -1.42 -0.41 -5.44
C ILE A 52 -2.47 -0.76 -6.50
N ALA A 53 -3.13 0.23 -7.09
CA ALA A 53 -4.16 0.01 -8.09
C ALA A 53 -3.63 -0.80 -9.29
N ARG A 54 -2.44 -0.44 -9.78
CA ARG A 54 -1.75 -1.16 -10.86
C ARG A 54 -1.44 -2.62 -10.49
N SER A 55 -1.02 -2.88 -9.25
CA SER A 55 -0.71 -4.23 -8.75
C SER A 55 -1.93 -5.18 -8.69
N PHE A 56 -3.14 -4.61 -8.72
CA PHE A 56 -4.40 -5.32 -8.81
C PHE A 56 -5.08 -5.21 -10.18
N GLY A 57 -4.37 -4.72 -11.19
CA GLY A 57 -4.90 -4.55 -12.56
C GLY A 57 -6.04 -3.56 -12.64
N GLY A 58 -6.09 -2.57 -11.74
CA GLY A 58 -7.16 -1.58 -11.67
C GLY A 58 -8.45 -2.08 -11.02
N ASN A 59 -8.52 -3.32 -10.51
CA ASN A 59 -9.74 -3.83 -9.86
C ASN A 59 -9.97 -3.17 -8.48
N GLU A 60 -10.76 -2.10 -8.47
CA GLU A 60 -11.06 -1.26 -7.29
C GLU A 60 -11.56 -2.06 -6.08
N SER A 61 -12.40 -3.08 -6.28
CA SER A 61 -12.95 -3.90 -5.19
C SER A 61 -11.89 -4.54 -4.28
N LYS A 62 -10.64 -4.67 -4.74
CA LYS A 62 -9.54 -5.25 -3.97
C LYS A 62 -8.83 -4.27 -3.05
N TYR A 63 -8.95 -2.96 -3.28
CA TYR A 63 -8.17 -1.95 -2.56
C TYR A 63 -8.97 -0.71 -2.13
N GLU A 64 -10.24 -0.58 -2.55
CA GLU A 64 -11.10 0.55 -2.19
C GLU A 64 -11.25 0.71 -0.67
N ASP A 65 -11.53 -0.39 0.05
CA ASP A 65 -11.66 -0.36 1.51
C ASP A 65 -10.34 -0.02 2.21
N ILE A 66 -9.21 -0.41 1.61
CA ILE A 66 -7.89 -0.03 2.10
C ILE A 66 -7.67 1.47 1.88
N PHE A 67 -8.07 2.03 0.74
CA PHE A 67 -7.96 3.48 0.50
C PHE A 67 -8.86 4.28 1.43
N LYS A 68 -10.07 3.78 1.70
CA LYS A 68 -10.95 4.34 2.73
C LYS A 68 -10.27 4.31 4.09
N LEU A 69 -9.62 3.22 4.48
CA LEU A 69 -8.87 3.13 5.73
C LEU A 69 -7.69 4.11 5.80
N ILE A 70 -6.92 4.25 4.71
CA ILE A 70 -5.78 5.18 4.64
C ILE A 70 -6.25 6.64 4.74
N ASN A 71 -7.40 6.96 4.13
CA ASN A 71 -7.98 8.30 4.17
C ASN A 71 -8.84 8.54 5.43
N ALA A 72 -9.25 7.47 6.13
CA ALA A 72 -9.97 7.53 7.39
C ALA A 72 -8.98 7.98 8.46
N ARG A 73 -9.10 9.26 8.78
CA ARG A 73 -8.25 10.00 9.70
C ARG A 73 -8.51 9.62 11.15
#